data_AF-A0A7J4EH36-F1
#
_entry.id   AF-A0A7J4EH36-F1
#
_cell.length_a   1.000
_cell.length_b   1.000
_cell.length_c   1.000
_cell.angle_alpha   90.00
_cell.angle_beta   90.00
_cell.angle_gamma   90.00
#
_symmetry.space_group_name_H-M   'P 1'
#
loop_
_entity.id
_entity.type
_entity.pdbx_description
1 polymer ?
#
loop_
_entity_poly.entity_id
_entity_poly.type
_entity_poly.pdbx_seq_one_letter_code
_entity_poly.pdbx_strand_id
1 'polypeptide(L)'
;QVWEAAASASHYKLDNFTAMLDRNKLQIDGSTEEIYGLEPVEERWKAFGWHVLEIDGHDMKQILDALHEADNVEGKPTMIIMHTVKGKGVSFMENNLRFHGVAPNDEEYEQALRELDEAEKKVRES
;
A
#
# COMPACT_ATOMS: atom_id res chain seq x y z
N GLN A 1 -3.59 19.60 1.32
CA GLN A 1 -4.61 18.54 1.48
C GLN A 1 -4.13 17.40 2.38
N VAL A 2 -3.31 16.43 1.94
CA VAL A 2 -2.92 15.26 2.78
C VAL A 2 -2.31 15.66 4.12
N TRP A 3 -1.34 16.58 4.11
CA TRP A 3 -0.68 17.02 5.34
C TRP A 3 -1.58 17.84 6.28
N GLU A 4 -2.53 18.60 5.74
CA GLU A 4 -3.52 19.33 6.55
C GLU A 4 -4.49 18.36 7.23
N ALA A 5 -4.91 17.30 6.51
CA ALA A 5 -5.72 16.22 7.07
C ALA A 5 -4.94 15.42 8.13
N ALA A 6 -3.66 15.11 7.87
CA ALA A 6 -2.80 14.43 8.83
C ALA A 6 -2.64 15.23 10.13
N ALA A 7 -2.39 16.54 10.02
CA ALA A 7 -2.32 17.44 11.17
C ALA A 7 -3.66 17.49 11.93
N SER A 8 -4.78 17.54 11.20
CA SER A 8 -6.12 17.59 11.80
C SER A 8 -6.45 16.31 12.56
N ALA A 9 -6.18 15.13 11.98
CA ALA A 9 -6.46 13.84 12.62
C ALA A 9 -5.69 13.67 13.94
N SER A 10 -4.43 14.11 13.95
CA SER A 10 -3.60 14.12 15.15
C SER A 10 -4.10 15.13 16.19
N HIS A 11 -4.44 16.36 15.77
CA HIS A 11 -4.99 17.40 16.65
C HIS A 11 -6.25 16.94 17.38
N TYR A 12 -7.16 16.28 16.67
CA TYR A 12 -8.41 15.75 17.23
C TYR A 12 -8.27 14.36 17.86
N LYS A 13 -7.05 13.79 17.90
CA LYS A 13 -6.77 12.49 18.52
C LYS A 13 -7.67 11.37 17.98
N LEU A 14 -7.83 11.31 16.67
CA LEU A 14 -8.71 10.33 16.01
C LEU A 14 -8.09 8.92 16.05
N ASP A 15 -8.12 8.26 17.20
CA ASP A 15 -7.67 6.88 17.37
C ASP A 15 -8.52 5.85 16.61
N ASN A 16 -9.76 6.20 16.29
CA ASN A 16 -10.62 5.43 15.39
C ASN A 16 -10.31 5.64 13.89
N PHE A 17 -9.21 6.32 13.55
CA PHE A 17 -8.82 6.57 12.16
C PHE A 17 -7.52 5.86 11.80
N THR A 18 -7.65 4.85 10.96
CA THR A 18 -6.53 4.11 10.36
C THR A 18 -6.46 4.39 8.87
N ALA A 19 -5.31 4.85 8.40
CA ALA A 19 -5.02 5.04 6.98
C ALA A 19 -3.94 4.05 6.55
N MET A 20 -3.97 3.65 5.28
CA MET A 20 -2.99 2.73 4.71
C MET A 20 -2.33 3.36 3.48
N LEU A 21 -1.01 3.32 3.40
CA LEU A 21 -0.24 3.78 2.26
C LEU A 21 0.18 2.58 1.41
N ASP A 22 -0.32 2.50 0.17
CA ASP A 22 0.21 1.59 -0.86
C ASP A 22 1.58 2.08 -1.35
N ARG A 23 2.66 1.57 -0.75
CA ARG A 23 4.05 1.99 -1.02
C ARG A 23 4.69 1.10 -2.09
N ASN A 24 4.18 1.18 -3.31
CA ASN A 24 4.72 0.45 -4.47
C ASN A 24 5.86 1.19 -5.24
N LYS A 25 6.21 2.41 -4.82
CA LYS A 25 7.29 3.25 -5.37
C LYS A 25 7.14 3.76 -6.82
N LEU A 26 6.00 3.54 -7.46
CA LEU A 26 5.77 3.96 -8.85
C LEU A 26 4.59 4.92 -8.99
N GLN A 27 4.82 6.04 -9.68
CA GLN A 27 3.78 6.97 -10.12
C GLN A 27 3.64 6.98 -11.64
N ILE A 28 2.98 8.00 -12.22
CA ILE A 28 2.68 8.05 -13.66
C ILE A 28 3.97 8.10 -14.48
N ASP A 29 4.86 9.03 -14.12
CA ASP A 29 6.04 9.36 -14.92
C ASP A 29 7.30 8.58 -14.53
N GLY A 30 7.21 7.67 -13.56
CA GLY A 30 8.38 6.92 -13.10
C GLY A 30 8.34 6.53 -11.63
N SER A 31 9.53 6.21 -11.12
CA SER A 31 9.76 5.99 -9.69
C SER A 31 9.45 7.26 -8.89
N THR A 32 8.85 7.11 -7.72
CA THR A 32 8.64 8.25 -6.82
C THR A 32 9.96 8.88 -6.41
N GLU A 33 11.03 8.10 -6.27
CA GLU A 33 12.34 8.55 -5.80
C GLU A 33 13.07 9.39 -6.84
N GLU A 34 12.81 9.15 -8.12
CA GLU A 34 13.41 9.90 -9.23
C GLU A 34 12.60 11.17 -9.54
N ILE A 35 11.27 11.07 -9.51
CA ILE A 35 10.39 12.15 -9.93
C ILE A 35 10.00 13.08 -8.76
N TYR A 36 9.63 12.53 -7.59
CA TYR A 36 9.28 13.31 -6.40
C TYR A 36 9.45 12.50 -5.10
N GLY A 37 10.66 12.53 -4.54
CA GLY A 37 11.08 11.66 -3.44
C GLY A 37 10.19 11.74 -2.19
N LEU A 38 9.61 10.60 -1.82
CA LEU A 38 8.75 10.47 -0.63
C LEU A 38 9.52 10.07 0.64
N GLU A 39 10.72 9.54 0.50
CA GLU A 39 11.49 9.08 1.67
C GLU A 39 12.11 10.22 2.49
N PRO A 40 12.30 10.03 3.80
CA PRO A 40 11.75 8.94 4.62
C PRO A 40 10.25 9.14 4.89
N VAL A 41 9.39 8.27 4.37
CA VAL A 41 7.92 8.47 4.45
C VAL A 41 7.40 8.20 5.87
N GLU A 42 7.99 7.23 6.57
CA GLU A 42 7.68 6.89 7.95
C GLU A 42 7.88 8.09 8.90
N GLU A 43 9.04 8.75 8.80
CA GLU A 43 9.38 9.92 9.62
C GLU A 43 8.44 11.10 9.37
N ARG A 44 8.02 11.31 8.12
CA ARG A 44 7.05 12.35 7.78
C ARG A 44 5.74 12.12 8.52
N TRP A 45 5.19 10.90 8.52
CA TRP A 45 3.96 10.59 9.25
C TRP A 45 4.12 10.70 10.76
N LYS A 46 5.24 10.20 11.31
CA LYS A 46 5.57 10.36 12.74
C LYS A 46 5.61 11.83 13.14
N ALA A 47 6.15 12.71 12.30
CA ALA A 47 6.22 14.15 12.57
C ALA A 47 4.84 14.82 12.65
N PHE A 48 3.80 14.26 12.01
CA PHE A 48 2.41 14.70 12.18
C PHE A 48 1.73 14.11 13.43
N GLY A 49 2.44 13.32 14.25
CA GLY A 49 1.92 12.75 15.51
C GLY A 49 1.12 11.46 15.33
N TRP A 50 1.32 10.75 14.22
CA TRP A 50 0.65 9.48 13.94
C TRP A 50 1.39 8.30 14.57
N HIS A 51 0.65 7.25 14.93
CA HIS A 51 1.22 5.91 15.10
C HIS A 51 1.55 5.36 13.72
N VAL A 52 2.75 4.83 13.52
CA VAL A 52 3.18 4.38 12.19
C VAL A 52 3.66 2.93 12.27
N LEU A 53 3.15 2.10 11.36
CA LEU A 53 3.51 0.70 11.19
C LEU A 53 4.03 0.49 9.77
N GLU A 54 5.07 -0.33 9.61
CA GLU A 54 5.56 -0.77 8.30
C GLU A 54 5.40 -2.27 8.18
N ILE A 55 4.81 -2.73 7.08
CA ILE A 55 4.54 -4.15 6.83
C ILE A 55 4.83 -4.52 5.38
N ASP A 56 5.01 -5.83 5.13
CA ASP A 56 4.84 -6.39 3.79
C ASP A 56 3.35 -6.33 3.41
N GLY A 57 3.03 -5.57 2.36
CA GLY A 57 1.67 -5.38 1.86
C GLY A 57 1.06 -6.60 1.17
N HIS A 58 1.82 -7.70 1.03
CA HIS A 58 1.34 -8.97 0.49
C HIS A 58 1.30 -10.10 1.52
N ASP A 59 1.61 -9.81 2.79
CA ASP A 59 1.51 -10.75 3.89
C ASP A 59 0.22 -10.50 4.69
N MET A 60 -0.78 -11.35 4.48
CA MET A 60 -2.07 -11.24 5.17
C MET A 60 -1.96 -11.34 6.69
N LYS A 61 -0.97 -12.06 7.23
CA LYS A 61 -0.77 -12.12 8.68
C LYS A 61 -0.29 -10.76 9.19
N GLN A 62 0.68 -10.14 8.53
CA GLN A 62 1.16 -8.82 8.92
C GLN A 62 0.07 -7.74 8.78
N ILE A 63 -0.76 -7.82 7.75
CA ILE A 63 -1.90 -6.90 7.56
C ILE A 63 -2.88 -7.03 8.73
N LEU A 64 -3.27 -8.27 9.09
CA LEU A 64 -4.20 -8.50 10.20
C LEU A 64 -3.59 -8.08 11.56
N ASP A 65 -2.31 -8.40 11.79
CA ASP A 65 -1.62 -8.01 13.01
C ASP A 65 -1.53 -6.47 13.13
N ALA A 66 -1.24 -5.75 12.03
CA ALA A 66 -1.17 -4.30 12.03
C ALA A 66 -2.53 -3.63 12.24
N LEU A 67 -3.61 -4.20 11.67
CA LEU A 67 -4.98 -3.73 11.92
C LEU A 67 -5.39 -3.96 13.38
N HIS A 68 -5.10 -5.14 13.93
CA HIS A 68 -5.34 -5.42 15.35
C HIS A 68 -4.53 -4.48 16.25
N GLU A 69 -3.28 -4.16 15.91
CA GLU A 69 -2.51 -3.17 16.67
C GLU A 69 -3.15 -1.79 16.59
N ALA A 70 -3.55 -1.34 15.40
CA ALA A 70 -4.18 -0.05 15.17
C ALA A 70 -5.45 0.13 16.03
N ASP A 71 -6.28 -0.91 16.18
CA ASP A 71 -7.48 -0.91 17.03
C ASP A 71 -7.19 -0.71 18.52
N ASN A 72 -5.96 -0.96 18.97
CA ASN A 72 -5.53 -0.82 20.36
C ASN A 72 -4.72 0.46 20.61
N VAL A 73 -4.54 1.30 19.60
CA VAL A 73 -3.85 2.59 19.74
C VAL A 73 -4.83 3.64 20.24
N GLU A 74 -4.51 4.30 21.36
CA GLU A 74 -5.36 5.36 21.92
C GLU A 74 -4.76 6.76 21.69
N GLY A 75 -5.63 7.74 21.46
CA GLY A 75 -5.28 9.16 21.44
C GLY A 75 -4.47 9.64 20.23
N LYS A 76 -4.27 8.81 19.19
CA LYS A 76 -3.58 9.18 17.94
C LYS A 76 -4.08 8.33 16.76
N PRO A 77 -4.18 8.89 15.55
CA PRO A 77 -4.47 8.12 14.34
C PRO A 77 -3.32 7.19 13.95
N THR A 78 -3.62 6.14 13.18
CA THR A 78 -2.64 5.12 12.75
C THR A 78 -2.42 5.13 11.24
N MET A 79 -1.16 5.13 10.81
CA MET A 79 -0.73 4.98 9.42
C MET A 79 -0.03 3.64 9.25
N ILE A 80 -0.57 2.78 8.38
CA ILE A 80 0.03 1.50 8.01
C ILE A 80 0.67 1.67 6.63
N ILE A 81 2.00 1.69 6.57
CA ILE A 81 2.77 1.74 5.33
C ILE A 81 2.94 0.31 4.82
N MET A 82 2.29 0.00 3.71
CA MET A 82 2.33 -1.31 3.08
C MET A 82 3.35 -1.30 1.95
N HIS A 83 4.45 -2.03 2.10
CA HIS A 83 5.41 -2.22 1.01
C HIS A 83 4.85 -3.23 0.02
N THR A 84 4.47 -2.75 -1.16
CA THR A 84 3.73 -3.52 -2.16
C THR A 84 4.49 -3.58 -3.50
N VAL A 85 3.96 -4.35 -4.44
CA VAL A 85 4.45 -4.49 -5.80
C VAL A 85 3.30 -4.04 -6.69
N LYS A 86 3.51 -3.00 -7.49
CA LYS A 86 2.47 -2.53 -8.40
C LYS A 86 2.18 -3.60 -9.44
N GLY A 87 0.91 -3.98 -9.62
CA GLY A 87 0.53 -5.07 -10.51
C GLY A 87 0.81 -6.48 -9.97
N LYS A 88 0.97 -6.63 -8.65
CA LYS A 88 1.22 -7.93 -7.98
C LYS A 88 0.31 -9.04 -8.51
N GLY A 89 0.90 -10.20 -8.81
CA GLY A 89 0.16 -11.40 -9.19
C GLY A 89 0.02 -11.60 -10.71
N VAL A 90 0.36 -10.59 -11.51
CA VAL A 90 0.42 -10.70 -12.98
C VAL A 90 1.84 -10.35 -13.44
N SER A 91 2.56 -11.35 -13.93
CA SER A 91 4.00 -11.34 -14.17
C SER A 91 4.48 -10.17 -15.04
N PHE A 92 3.73 -9.83 -16.08
CA PHE A 92 4.08 -8.73 -17.01
C PHE A 92 3.64 -7.34 -16.52
N MET A 93 2.77 -7.28 -15.50
CA MET A 93 2.33 -6.04 -14.87
C MET A 93 3.16 -5.66 -13.65
N GLU A 94 3.80 -6.64 -12.99
CA GLU A 94 4.62 -6.38 -11.80
C GLU A 94 5.73 -5.34 -12.08
N ASN A 95 5.72 -4.25 -11.31
CA ASN A 95 6.66 -3.12 -11.42
C ASN A 95 6.75 -2.49 -12.82
N ASN A 96 5.66 -2.54 -13.59
CA ASN A 96 5.62 -2.03 -14.96
C ASN A 96 4.78 -0.75 -15.06
N LEU A 97 5.45 0.38 -15.35
CA LEU A 97 4.82 1.71 -15.48
C LEU A 97 3.73 1.78 -16.54
N ARG A 98 3.82 0.97 -17.61
CA ARG A 98 2.79 0.95 -18.66
C ARG A 98 1.41 0.67 -18.06
N PHE A 99 1.34 -0.24 -17.10
CA PHE A 99 0.09 -0.64 -16.45
C PHE A 99 -0.33 0.28 -15.29
N HIS A 100 0.26 1.49 -15.19
CA HIS A 100 -0.25 2.52 -14.28
C HIS A 100 -1.69 2.91 -14.60
N GLY A 101 -2.01 3.05 -15.89
CA GLY A 101 -3.35 3.45 -16.35
C GLY A 101 -3.74 2.92 -17.73
N VAL A 102 -2.92 2.07 -18.34
CA VAL A 102 -3.23 1.43 -19.63
C VAL A 102 -3.97 0.12 -19.37
N ALA A 103 -5.12 -0.05 -20.02
CA ALA A 103 -5.84 -1.32 -20.01
C ALA A 103 -5.04 -2.41 -20.76
N PRO A 104 -5.02 -3.66 -20.26
CA PRO A 104 -4.46 -4.78 -21.01
C PRO A 104 -5.23 -4.98 -22.32
N ASN A 105 -4.55 -5.45 -23.36
CA ASN A 105 -5.23 -5.95 -24.56
C ASN A 105 -5.81 -7.36 -24.31
N ASP A 106 -6.53 -7.91 -25.29
CA ASP A 106 -7.19 -9.21 -25.15
C ASP A 106 -6.22 -10.35 -24.81
N GLU A 107 -5.02 -10.37 -25.41
CA GLU A 107 -4.01 -11.41 -25.14
C GLU A 107 -3.43 -11.30 -23.73
N GLU A 108 -3.13 -10.07 -23.29
CA GLU A 108 -2.64 -9.76 -21.96
C GLU A 108 -3.67 -10.06 -20.88
N TYR A 109 -4.94 -9.77 -21.15
CA TYR A 109 -6.06 -10.08 -20.27
C TYR A 109 -6.18 -11.59 -20.04
N GLU A 110 -6.19 -12.37 -21.11
CA GLU A 110 -6.26 -13.83 -21.04
C GLU A 110 -5.05 -14.43 -20.31
N GLN A 111 -3.86 -13.85 -20.50
CA GLN A 111 -2.68 -14.25 -19.74
C GLN A 111 -2.82 -13.93 -18.25
N ALA A 112 -3.23 -12.71 -17.91
CA ALA A 112 -3.40 -12.28 -16.52
C ALA A 112 -4.39 -13.18 -15.77
N LEU A 113 -5.53 -13.51 -16.38
CA LEU A 113 -6.50 -14.42 -15.77
C LEU A 113 -5.91 -15.81 -15.51
N ARG A 114 -5.19 -16.40 -16.47
CA ARG A 114 -4.55 -17.70 -16.26
C ARG A 114 -3.57 -17.69 -15.09
N GLU A 115 -2.74 -16.65 -14.99
CA GLU A 115 -1.76 -16.53 -13.90
C GLU A 115 -2.45 -16.39 -12.54
N LEU A 116 -3.54 -15.62 -12.46
CA LEU A 116 -4.33 -15.47 -11.24
C LEU A 116 -5.06 -16.76 -10.84
N ASP A 117 -5.65 -17.48 -11.80
CA ASP A 117 -6.30 -18.77 -11.55
C ASP A 117 -5.30 -19.83 -11.03
N GLU A 118 -4.09 -19.84 -11.57
CA GLU A 118 -3.01 -20.71 -11.09
C GLU A 118 -2.56 -20.35 -9.67
N ALA A 119 -2.46 -19.05 -9.37
CA ALA A 119 -2.13 -18.57 -8.02
C ALA A 119 -3.24 -18.93 -7.02
N GLU A 120 -4.50 -18.75 -7.38
CA GLU A 120 -5.65 -19.09 -6.53
C GLU A 120 -5.66 -20.59 -6.19
N LYS A 121 -5.44 -21.46 -7.19
CA LYS A 121 -5.38 -22.91 -6.96
C LYS A 121 -4.30 -23.29 -5.95
N LYS A 122 -3.11 -22.71 -6.05
CA LYS A 122 -2.01 -22.96 -5.12
C LYS A 122 -2.38 -22.57 -3.68
N VAL A 123 -3.07 -21.45 -3.49
CA VAL A 123 -3.53 -20.99 -2.16
C VAL A 123 -4.62 -21.90 -1.60
N ARG A 124 -5.53 -22.42 -2.43
CA ARG A 124 -6.56 -23.36 -1.98
C ARG A 124 -6.01 -24.74 -1.59
N GLU A 125 -4.86 -25.11 -2.16
CA GLU A 125 -4.19 -26.40 -1.91
C GLU A 125 -3.21 -26.36 -0.72
N SER A 126 -2.85 -25.18 -0.22
CA SER A 126 -1.97 -24.96 0.94
C SER A 126 -2.73 -24.89 2.25
#